data_AF-A0A151MQN9-F1
#
_entry.id   AF-A0A151MQN9-F1
#
_cell.length_a   1.000
_cell.length_b   1.000
_cell.length_c   1.000
_cell.angle_alpha   90.00
_cell.angle_beta   90.00
_cell.angle_gamma   90.00
#
_symmetry.space_group_name_H-M   'P 1'
#
loop_
_entity.id
_entity.type
_entity.pdbx_description
1 polymer ?
#
loop_
_entity_poly.entity_id
_entity_poly.type
_entity_poly.pdbx_seq_one_letter_code
_entity_poly.pdbx_strand_id
1 'polypeptide(L)'
;MLYIDNPVGTGISFTDDTGYAVNQDDVGRDLYSAMDGTEDDVLWEDEGEDENSEECDCEDACIYAGKYVPAIGYYIHTHNPTAKVKINFKGVAIGDGFCDPEMMLGGYAQFLYQIGLVDEKQRDYVQQQADLGVIYIQQKKWTEAFEIFNFLINGDETGIPSYSQNVTGCSNFFNMLQCQWPDDQEYFGEFLLLPEERKSIHVANLTFHDGSTVEKHLLEDVMNTIKPWLAILMDNYKGKEATYPPFHPSIIILLPVTVLVMEEQELV
;
A
#
# COMPACT_ATOMS: atom_id res chain seq x y z
N MET A 1 16.76 -0.88 -8.79
CA MET A 1 15.81 -1.26 -7.71
C MET A 1 16.28 -0.69 -6.38
N LEU A 2 15.42 0.12 -5.74
CA LEU A 2 15.64 0.70 -4.43
C LEU A 2 14.52 0.22 -3.50
N TYR A 3 14.87 -0.32 -2.33
CA TYR A 3 13.90 -0.72 -1.31
C TYR A 3 13.94 0.30 -0.17
N ILE A 4 12.77 0.83 0.20
CA ILE A 4 12.65 1.86 1.24
C ILE A 4 11.68 1.34 2.31
N ASP A 5 12.17 1.24 3.54
CA ASP A 5 11.30 1.04 4.71
C ASP A 5 10.55 2.34 5.01
N ASN A 6 9.25 2.33 4.75
CA ASN A 6 8.38 3.50 4.86
C ASN A 6 6.97 3.09 5.33
N PRO A 7 6.28 3.92 6.14
CA PRO A 7 6.76 5.15 6.80
C PRO A 7 7.79 4.90 7.90
N VAL A 8 8.38 5.97 8.44
CA VAL A 8 9.22 5.87 9.64
C VAL A 8 8.48 5.14 10.77
N GLY A 9 9.17 4.24 11.46
CA GLY A 9 8.56 3.25 12.36
C GLY A 9 8.24 1.90 11.72
N THR A 10 8.58 1.71 10.44
CA THR A 10 8.49 0.43 9.71
C THR A 10 9.89 -0.11 9.47
N GLY A 11 10.10 -1.42 9.67
CA GLY A 11 11.37 -2.08 9.43
C GLY A 11 12.51 -1.45 10.23
N ILE A 12 13.57 -1.01 9.56
CA ILE A 12 14.74 -0.34 10.16
C ILE A 12 14.61 1.20 10.18
N SER A 13 13.58 1.77 9.56
CA SER A 13 13.29 3.21 9.62
C SER A 13 12.68 3.58 10.97
N PHE A 14 13.22 4.60 11.63
CA PHE A 14 12.87 4.94 13.00
C PHE A 14 12.51 6.42 13.15
N THR A 15 11.79 6.73 14.23
CA THR A 15 11.43 8.09 14.62
C THR A 15 11.16 8.14 16.12
N ASP A 16 10.96 9.34 16.67
CA ASP A 16 10.36 9.49 18.00
C ASP A 16 8.83 9.53 17.92
N ASP A 17 8.15 9.66 19.05
CA ASP A 17 6.69 9.64 19.14
C ASP A 17 5.99 10.75 18.32
N THR A 18 6.74 11.72 17.77
CA THR A 18 6.18 12.87 17.04
C THR A 18 6.32 12.77 15.53
N GLY A 19 7.08 11.81 15.00
CA GLY A 19 7.35 11.72 13.57
C GLY A 19 6.57 10.63 12.81
N TYR A 20 5.61 9.94 13.45
CA TYR A 20 4.76 8.99 12.74
C TYR A 20 3.82 9.70 11.76
N ALA A 21 3.76 9.21 10.52
CA ALA A 21 2.81 9.67 9.53
C ALA A 21 1.37 9.32 9.95
N VAL A 22 0.44 10.26 9.78
CA VAL A 22 -0.98 10.03 10.09
C VAL A 22 -1.88 10.02 8.85
N ASN A 23 -1.33 10.31 7.67
CA ASN A 23 -2.03 10.27 6.39
C ASN A 23 -1.07 10.17 5.19
N GLN A 24 -1.61 10.03 3.98
CA GLN A 24 -0.81 9.99 2.76
C GLN A 24 -0.07 11.27 2.39
N ASP A 25 -0.47 12.44 2.90
CA ASP A 25 0.31 13.68 2.72
C ASP A 25 1.62 13.62 3.50
N ASP A 26 1.61 13.09 4.72
CA ASP A 26 2.83 12.86 5.50
C ASP A 26 3.75 11.86 4.80
N VAL A 27 3.19 10.72 4.39
CA VAL A 27 3.96 9.69 3.68
C VAL A 27 4.56 10.21 2.39
N GLY A 28 3.76 10.89 1.56
CA GLY A 28 4.23 11.46 0.29
C GLY A 28 5.32 12.51 0.49
N ARG A 29 5.17 13.38 1.50
CA ARG A 29 6.18 14.39 1.85
C ARG A 29 7.49 13.76 2.29
N ASP A 30 7.42 12.78 3.19
CA ASP A 30 8.62 12.20 3.81
C ASP A 30 9.38 11.32 2.80
N LEU A 31 8.67 10.53 1.98
CA LEU A 31 9.27 9.81 0.86
C LEU A 31 9.89 10.76 -0.17
N TYR A 32 9.19 11.85 -0.53
CA TYR A 32 9.73 12.82 -1.48
C TYR A 32 10.99 13.49 -0.94
N SER A 33 11.01 13.81 0.37
CA SER A 33 12.18 14.40 1.03
C SER A 33 13.39 13.44 1.01
N ALA A 34 13.15 12.14 1.17
CA ALA A 34 14.19 11.12 1.03
C ALA A 34 14.73 10.99 -0.41
N MET A 35 13.90 11.24 -1.43
CA MET A 35 14.28 11.15 -2.84
C MET A 35 14.95 12.43 -3.39
N ASP A 36 14.48 13.62 -3.01
CA ASP A 36 15.00 14.93 -3.48
C ASP A 36 16.41 15.23 -2.94
N GLY A 37 16.93 14.40 -2.02
CA GLY A 37 18.32 14.48 -1.55
C GLY A 37 18.68 15.80 -0.87
N THR A 38 17.69 16.50 -0.32
CA THR A 38 17.89 17.79 0.36
C THR A 38 18.47 17.64 1.77
N GLU A 39 18.53 16.42 2.31
CA GLU A 39 19.38 16.12 3.44
C GLU A 39 20.78 15.79 2.91
N ASP A 40 21.80 16.50 3.41
CA ASP A 40 23.18 16.60 2.92
C ASP A 40 23.96 15.26 2.75
N ASP A 41 23.33 14.11 3.01
CA ASP A 41 23.93 12.76 3.05
C ASP A 41 23.36 11.78 2.00
N VAL A 42 22.36 12.15 1.18
CA VAL A 42 21.89 11.27 0.10
C VAL A 42 22.84 11.36 -1.09
N LEU A 43 23.89 10.53 -1.05
CA LEU A 43 24.87 10.34 -2.12
C LEU A 43 24.22 9.55 -3.27
N TRP A 44 23.46 10.22 -4.12
CA TRP A 44 23.36 9.77 -5.50
C TRP A 44 24.69 10.19 -6.15
N GLU A 45 25.67 9.27 -6.24
CA GLU A 45 26.78 9.53 -7.15
C GLU A 45 26.15 9.79 -8.52
N ASP A 46 26.57 10.89 -9.15
CA ASP A 46 26.23 11.27 -10.52
C ASP A 46 26.63 10.09 -11.43
N GLU A 47 25.73 9.11 -11.61
CA GLU A 47 25.75 8.19 -12.74
C GLU A 47 25.36 9.06 -13.95
N GLY A 48 26.34 9.84 -14.40
CA GLY A 48 26.12 11.05 -15.17
C GLY A 48 25.37 10.80 -16.46
N GLU A 49 24.45 11.71 -16.80
CA GLU A 49 23.80 11.88 -18.11
C GLU A 49 23.68 10.60 -18.97
N ASP A 50 23.30 9.47 -18.39
CA ASP A 50 22.81 8.36 -19.18
C ASP A 50 21.34 8.70 -19.46
N GLU A 51 21.00 8.84 -20.75
CA GLU A 51 19.63 8.90 -21.28
C GLU A 51 18.77 7.68 -20.85
N ASN A 52 19.34 6.76 -20.05
CA ASN A 52 18.77 5.56 -19.45
C ASN A 52 18.64 5.63 -17.91
N SER A 53 18.73 6.80 -17.26
CA SER A 53 18.56 6.91 -15.78
C SER A 53 17.36 6.08 -15.32
N GLU A 54 17.69 5.06 -14.50
CA GLU A 54 16.89 3.86 -14.32
C GLU A 54 15.57 4.12 -13.58
N GLU A 55 14.58 3.31 -13.94
CA GLU A 55 13.19 3.33 -13.54
C GLU A 55 13.00 3.41 -12.02
N CYS A 56 12.17 4.35 -11.55
CA CYS A 56 11.66 4.34 -10.19
C CYS A 56 10.48 3.37 -10.12
N ASP A 57 10.79 2.08 -10.01
CA ASP A 57 9.83 1.01 -9.81
C ASP A 57 9.55 0.83 -8.31
N CYS A 58 8.36 1.22 -7.88
CA CYS A 58 7.84 0.90 -6.56
C CYS A 58 7.11 -0.44 -6.63
N GLU A 59 7.83 -1.55 -6.54
CA GLU A 59 7.26 -2.91 -6.53
C GLU A 59 7.20 -3.49 -5.12
N ASP A 60 6.11 -4.20 -4.82
CA ASP A 60 5.90 -5.13 -3.69
C ASP A 60 5.80 -4.56 -2.26
N ALA A 61 4.63 -3.97 -1.95
CA ALA A 61 4.01 -3.99 -0.61
C ALA A 61 2.47 -4.03 -0.78
N CYS A 62 1.99 -5.18 -1.23
CA CYS A 62 0.81 -5.42 -2.07
C CYS A 62 -0.58 -5.17 -1.48
N ILE A 63 -0.78 -4.27 -0.51
CA ILE A 63 -2.13 -3.77 -0.21
C ILE A 63 -2.09 -2.27 -0.02
N TYR A 64 -1.36 -1.81 1.01
CA TYR A 64 -1.32 -0.39 1.34
C TYR A 64 -0.35 0.41 0.46
N ALA A 65 0.54 -0.25 -0.31
CA ALA A 65 1.26 0.41 -1.41
C ALA A 65 0.32 1.01 -2.44
N GLY A 66 -0.91 0.50 -2.57
CA GLY A 66 -1.98 1.15 -3.31
C GLY A 66 -2.23 2.61 -2.90
N LYS A 67 -1.77 3.05 -1.73
CA LYS A 67 -1.79 4.44 -1.30
C LYS A 67 -0.43 5.09 -1.30
N TYR A 68 0.59 4.40 -0.77
CA TYR A 68 1.94 4.96 -0.68
C TYR A 68 2.50 5.31 -2.07
N VAL A 69 2.29 4.44 -3.06
CA VAL A 69 2.83 4.64 -4.41
C VAL A 69 2.17 5.82 -5.13
N PRO A 70 0.83 5.96 -5.15
CA PRO A 70 0.22 7.19 -5.63
C PRO A 70 0.63 8.43 -4.83
N ALA A 71 0.88 8.31 -3.52
CA ALA A 71 1.33 9.41 -2.69
C ALA A 71 2.67 9.97 -3.15
N ILE A 72 3.71 9.13 -3.23
CA ILE A 72 5.01 9.60 -3.71
C ILE A 72 4.97 10.06 -5.17
N GLY A 73 4.25 9.34 -6.05
CA GLY A 73 4.10 9.76 -7.43
C GLY A 73 3.47 11.15 -7.57
N TYR A 74 2.44 11.43 -6.77
CA TYR A 74 1.76 12.73 -6.75
C TYR A 74 2.69 13.83 -6.22
N TYR A 75 3.45 13.57 -5.17
CA TYR A 75 4.42 14.51 -4.63
C TYR A 75 5.53 14.84 -5.62
N ILE A 76 6.09 13.83 -6.30
CA ILE A 76 7.05 14.05 -7.38
C ILE A 76 6.40 14.90 -8.47
N HIS A 77 5.23 14.49 -9.01
CA HIS A 77 4.55 15.23 -10.07
C HIS A 77 4.34 16.72 -9.75
N THR A 78 3.94 17.03 -8.51
CA THR A 78 3.59 18.38 -8.08
C THR A 78 4.82 19.25 -7.75
N HIS A 79 5.90 18.68 -7.23
CA HIS A 79 7.07 19.45 -6.78
C HIS A 79 8.17 19.54 -7.84
N ASN A 80 8.30 18.53 -8.70
CA ASN A 80 9.31 18.42 -9.75
C ASN A 80 9.38 19.63 -10.72
N PRO A 81 8.27 20.32 -11.10
CA PRO A 81 8.34 21.52 -11.93
C PRO A 81 9.16 22.67 -11.32
N THR A 82 9.25 22.74 -9.99
CA THR A 82 9.96 23.79 -9.25
C THR A 82 11.20 23.31 -8.51
N ALA A 83 11.49 22.01 -8.57
CA ALA A 83 12.63 21.40 -7.89
C ALA A 83 13.97 21.85 -8.50
N LYS A 84 15.00 21.93 -7.67
CA LYS A 84 16.37 22.26 -8.13
C LYS A 84 16.98 21.09 -8.90
N VAL A 85 16.80 19.88 -8.36
CA VAL A 85 17.11 18.62 -9.01
C VAL A 85 15.79 17.99 -9.42
N LYS A 86 15.68 17.56 -10.66
CA LYS A 86 14.44 16.96 -11.16
C LYS A 86 14.54 15.45 -11.14
N ILE A 87 13.52 14.80 -10.58
CA ILE A 87 13.38 13.35 -10.65
C ILE A 87 12.84 13.01 -12.03
N ASN A 88 13.52 12.14 -12.78
CA ASN A 88 13.09 11.64 -14.09
C ASN A 88 11.95 10.62 -13.94
N PHE A 89 10.81 11.07 -13.43
CA PHE A 89 9.69 10.22 -13.06
C PHE A 89 8.86 9.83 -14.28
N LYS A 90 8.82 8.53 -14.58
CA LYS A 90 8.12 7.97 -15.74
C LYS A 90 6.74 7.40 -15.42
N GLY A 91 6.47 7.10 -14.14
CA GLY A 91 5.21 6.57 -13.70
C GLY A 91 5.32 5.74 -12.42
N VAL A 92 4.31 4.92 -12.18
CA VAL A 92 4.22 4.01 -11.04
C VAL A 92 3.76 2.63 -11.47
N ALA A 93 4.19 1.62 -10.74
CA ALA A 93 3.63 0.28 -10.75
C ALA A 93 2.91 0.05 -9.41
N ILE A 94 1.70 -0.48 -9.43
CA ILE A 94 0.96 -0.83 -8.20
C ILE A 94 0.54 -2.29 -8.33
N GLY A 95 1.03 -3.18 -7.48
CA GLY A 95 0.50 -4.54 -7.37
C GLY A 95 -0.57 -4.58 -6.30
N ASP A 96 -1.77 -5.09 -6.61
CA ASP A 96 -2.82 -5.30 -5.61
C ASP A 96 -3.03 -4.04 -4.73
N GLY A 97 -3.46 -2.93 -5.34
CA GLY A 97 -3.57 -1.66 -4.61
C GLY A 97 -4.89 -1.48 -3.87
N PHE A 98 -4.84 -1.17 -2.57
CA PHE A 98 -5.98 -0.66 -1.79
C PHE A 98 -6.11 0.87 -1.90
N CYS A 99 -6.63 1.34 -3.04
CA CYS A 99 -6.65 2.76 -3.42
C CYS A 99 -7.98 3.49 -3.13
N ASP A 100 -9.12 2.80 -3.26
CA ASP A 100 -10.46 3.40 -3.18
C ASP A 100 -11.38 2.61 -2.24
N PRO A 101 -11.23 2.79 -0.91
CA PRO A 101 -11.93 1.98 0.08
C PRO A 101 -13.46 2.03 -0.03
N GLU A 102 -14.04 3.14 -0.52
CA GLU A 102 -15.51 3.24 -0.71
C GLU A 102 -16.01 2.23 -1.74
N MET A 103 -15.36 2.21 -2.90
CA MET A 103 -15.69 1.33 -4.01
C MET A 103 -15.37 -0.13 -3.69
N MET A 104 -14.22 -0.37 -3.05
CA MET A 104 -13.80 -1.69 -2.61
C MET A 104 -14.75 -2.22 -1.55
N LEU A 105 -15.01 -1.49 -0.46
CA LEU A 105 -15.88 -1.98 0.61
C LEU A 105 -17.27 -2.39 0.10
N GLY A 106 -17.86 -1.59 -0.79
CA GLY A 106 -19.14 -1.88 -1.43
C GLY A 106 -19.14 -3.12 -2.34
N GLY A 107 -17.98 -3.60 -2.80
CA GLY A 107 -17.84 -4.74 -3.70
C GLY A 107 -17.66 -6.10 -3.01
N TYR A 108 -17.26 -6.14 -1.73
CA TYR A 108 -16.90 -7.42 -1.07
C TYR A 108 -18.01 -8.44 -1.04
N ALA A 109 -19.25 -8.03 -0.76
CA ALA A 109 -20.37 -8.96 -0.65
C ALA A 109 -20.56 -9.76 -1.94
N GLN A 110 -20.60 -9.05 -3.07
CA GLN A 110 -20.82 -9.67 -4.38
C GLN A 110 -19.64 -10.55 -4.78
N PHE A 111 -18.41 -10.10 -4.55
CA PHE A 111 -17.21 -10.86 -4.86
C PHE A 111 -17.14 -12.17 -4.07
N LEU A 112 -17.23 -12.11 -2.73
CA LEU A 112 -17.18 -13.29 -1.87
C LEU A 112 -18.23 -14.33 -2.26
N TYR A 113 -19.43 -13.87 -2.66
CA TYR A 113 -20.49 -14.73 -3.14
C TYR A 113 -20.16 -15.37 -4.49
N GLN A 114 -19.64 -14.59 -5.45
CA GLN A 114 -19.30 -15.08 -6.79
C GLN A 114 -18.18 -16.12 -6.78
N ILE A 115 -17.21 -15.99 -5.89
CA ILE A 115 -16.14 -16.98 -5.72
C ILE A 115 -16.54 -18.15 -4.80
N GLY A 116 -17.78 -18.15 -4.28
CA GLY A 116 -18.33 -19.25 -3.50
C GLY A 116 -17.84 -19.34 -2.06
N LEU A 117 -17.24 -18.28 -1.51
CA LEU A 117 -16.82 -18.23 -0.10
C LEU A 117 -17.97 -17.98 0.87
N VAL A 118 -19.05 -17.35 0.41
CA VAL A 118 -20.24 -17.11 1.22
C VAL A 118 -21.51 -17.55 0.50
N ASP A 119 -22.50 -17.99 1.27
CA ASP A 119 -23.84 -18.27 0.76
C ASP A 119 -24.69 -17.00 0.60
N GLU A 120 -25.93 -17.15 0.12
CA GLU A 120 -26.82 -16.02 -0.15
C GLU A 120 -27.14 -15.19 1.12
N LYS A 121 -27.34 -15.84 2.27
CA LYS A 121 -27.67 -15.14 3.53
C LYS A 121 -26.45 -14.41 4.08
N GLN A 122 -25.29 -15.05 3.98
CA GLN A 122 -24.02 -14.47 4.38
C GLN A 122 -23.66 -13.27 3.48
N ARG A 123 -23.86 -13.37 2.16
CA ARG A 123 -23.74 -12.25 1.23
C ARG A 123 -24.61 -11.06 1.65
N ASP A 124 -25.89 -11.30 1.93
CA ASP A 124 -26.81 -10.22 2.31
C ASP A 124 -26.38 -9.53 3.61
N TYR A 125 -25.84 -10.29 4.57
CA TYR A 125 -25.27 -9.74 5.79
C TYR A 125 -24.00 -8.90 5.51
N VAL A 126 -23.06 -9.42 4.69
CA VAL A 126 -21.86 -8.68 4.31
C VAL A 126 -22.23 -7.39 3.58
N GLN A 127 -23.22 -7.42 2.68
CA GLN A 127 -23.70 -6.23 1.98
C GLN A 127 -24.23 -5.19 2.96
N GLN A 128 -25.06 -5.60 3.93
CA GLN A 128 -25.59 -4.67 4.94
C GLN A 128 -24.48 -3.98 5.74
N GLN A 129 -23.44 -4.72 6.14
CA GLN A 129 -22.31 -4.15 6.86
C GLN A 129 -21.46 -3.24 5.96
N ALA A 130 -21.18 -3.67 4.73
CA ALA A 130 -20.45 -2.89 3.75
C ALA A 130 -21.15 -1.56 3.43
N ASP A 131 -22.48 -1.56 3.25
CA ASP A 131 -23.28 -0.36 3.02
C ASP A 131 -23.17 0.62 4.19
N LEU A 132 -23.15 0.12 5.44
CA LEU A 132 -22.94 0.94 6.63
C LEU A 132 -21.53 1.54 6.64
N GLY A 133 -20.51 0.76 6.30
CA GLY A 133 -19.14 1.26 6.18
C GLY A 133 -19.00 2.35 5.11
N VAL A 134 -19.63 2.17 3.94
CA VAL A 134 -19.69 3.19 2.88
C VAL A 134 -20.35 4.48 3.39
N ILE A 135 -21.43 4.38 4.17
CA ILE A 135 -22.05 5.54 4.81
C ILE A 135 -21.06 6.24 5.77
N TYR A 136 -20.27 5.50 6.54
CA TYR A 136 -19.26 6.08 7.42
C TYR A 136 -18.14 6.79 6.64
N ILE A 137 -17.65 6.18 5.55
CA ILE A 137 -16.68 6.80 4.63
C ILE A 137 -17.23 8.14 4.10
N GLN A 138 -18.46 8.15 3.60
CA GLN A 138 -19.11 9.36 3.08
C GLN A 138 -19.30 10.45 4.15
N GLN A 139 -19.44 10.05 5.42
CA GLN A 139 -19.50 10.94 6.58
C GLN A 139 -18.12 11.34 7.11
N LYS A 140 -17.02 10.84 6.52
CA LYS A 140 -15.64 10.99 7.01
C LYS A 140 -15.41 10.43 8.41
N LYS A 141 -16.18 9.41 8.77
CA LYS A 141 -16.06 8.64 10.01
C LYS A 141 -15.12 7.46 9.75
N TRP A 142 -13.84 7.77 9.63
CA TRP A 142 -12.83 6.82 9.13
C TRP A 142 -12.62 5.64 10.08
N THR A 143 -12.57 5.91 11.38
CA THR A 143 -12.43 4.88 12.41
C THR A 143 -13.61 3.92 12.38
N GLU A 144 -14.85 4.41 12.35
CA GLU A 144 -16.04 3.55 12.27
C GLU A 144 -16.10 2.77 10.96
N ALA A 145 -15.66 3.36 9.84
CA ALA A 145 -15.53 2.64 8.57
C ALA A 145 -14.46 1.54 8.65
N PHE A 146 -13.33 1.81 9.31
CA PHE A 146 -12.25 0.85 9.49
C PHE A 146 -12.69 -0.31 10.36
N GLU A 147 -13.45 -0.05 11.43
CA GLU A 147 -14.03 -1.11 12.28
C GLU A 147 -14.91 -2.08 11.48
N ILE A 148 -15.71 -1.57 10.52
CA ILE A 148 -16.49 -2.42 9.62
C ILE A 148 -15.58 -3.25 8.71
N PHE A 149 -14.58 -2.62 8.08
CA PHE A 149 -13.64 -3.33 7.21
C PHE A 149 -12.86 -4.41 7.97
N ASN A 150 -12.36 -4.07 9.15
CA ASN A 150 -11.64 -4.97 10.03
C ASN A 150 -12.51 -6.15 10.47
N PHE A 151 -13.75 -5.88 10.88
CA PHE A 151 -14.70 -6.92 11.25
C PHE A 151 -15.02 -7.86 10.09
N LEU A 152 -15.20 -7.35 8.87
CA LEU A 152 -15.59 -8.17 7.73
C LEU A 152 -14.42 -8.97 7.14
N ILE A 153 -13.28 -8.32 6.95
CA ILE A 153 -12.17 -8.80 6.12
C ILE A 153 -10.88 -8.95 6.93
N ASN A 154 -10.34 -7.85 7.49
CA ASN A 154 -8.96 -7.78 8.00
C ASN A 154 -8.71 -8.68 9.22
N GLY A 155 -9.39 -8.42 10.34
CA GLY A 155 -9.35 -9.24 11.55
C GLY A 155 -8.06 -9.15 12.39
N ASP A 156 -7.19 -8.17 12.17
CA ASP A 156 -5.87 -8.06 12.81
C ASP A 156 -5.88 -7.29 14.14
N GLU A 157 -6.69 -6.24 14.27
CA GLU A 157 -6.64 -5.34 15.44
C GLU A 157 -7.36 -5.86 16.70
N THR A 158 -8.30 -6.83 16.58
CA THR A 158 -9.21 -7.18 17.69
C THR A 158 -8.89 -8.51 18.39
N GLY A 159 -7.96 -9.30 17.85
CA GLY A 159 -7.71 -10.68 18.30
C GLY A 159 -8.91 -11.62 18.10
N ILE A 160 -9.92 -11.19 17.34
CA ILE A 160 -11.11 -11.96 16.98
C ILE A 160 -11.06 -12.19 15.46
N PRO A 161 -11.27 -13.44 14.99
CA PRO A 161 -11.37 -13.73 13.56
C PRO A 161 -12.38 -12.81 12.87
N SER A 162 -12.04 -12.33 11.67
CA SER A 162 -12.98 -11.59 10.84
C SER A 162 -14.20 -12.45 10.50
N TYR A 163 -15.30 -11.81 10.11
CA TYR A 163 -16.50 -12.49 9.66
C TYR A 163 -16.18 -13.46 8.52
N SER A 164 -15.39 -13.02 7.53
CA SER A 164 -14.95 -13.86 6.41
C SER A 164 -14.19 -15.11 6.88
N GLN A 165 -13.24 -14.96 7.81
CA GLN A 165 -12.55 -16.11 8.41
C GLN A 165 -13.50 -17.04 9.18
N ASN A 166 -14.44 -16.49 9.93
CA ASN A 166 -15.37 -17.28 10.74
C ASN A 166 -16.33 -18.12 9.89
N VAL A 167 -16.82 -17.58 8.76
CA VAL A 167 -17.76 -18.30 7.89
C VAL A 167 -17.08 -19.26 6.91
N THR A 168 -15.84 -18.97 6.52
CA THR A 168 -15.07 -19.81 5.58
C THR A 168 -14.18 -20.85 6.27
N GLY A 169 -13.73 -20.56 7.50
CA GLY A 169 -12.67 -21.30 8.16
C GLY A 169 -11.26 -20.99 7.64
N CYS A 170 -11.11 -20.05 6.70
CA CYS A 170 -9.84 -19.69 6.08
C CYS A 170 -9.27 -18.41 6.70
N SER A 171 -8.03 -18.48 7.18
CA SER A 171 -7.32 -17.36 7.81
C SER A 171 -6.56 -16.50 6.81
N ASN A 172 -6.22 -17.05 5.65
CA ASN A 172 -5.42 -16.37 4.64
C ASN A 172 -6.32 -15.68 3.63
N PHE A 173 -6.51 -14.37 3.83
CA PHE A 173 -7.26 -13.49 2.96
C PHE A 173 -6.42 -12.88 1.81
N PHE A 174 -5.12 -13.19 1.77
CA PHE A 174 -4.23 -12.79 0.67
C PHE A 174 -4.25 -13.79 -0.49
N ASN A 175 -4.67 -15.04 -0.25
CA ASN A 175 -4.69 -16.05 -1.28
C ASN A 175 -5.81 -17.06 -1.06
N MET A 176 -6.92 -16.92 -1.80
CA MET A 176 -8.06 -17.82 -1.74
C MET A 176 -7.76 -19.27 -2.16
N LEU A 177 -6.62 -19.52 -2.84
CA LEU A 177 -6.18 -20.88 -3.15
C LEU A 177 -5.48 -21.54 -1.96
N GLN A 178 -5.10 -20.77 -0.94
CA GLN A 178 -4.43 -21.22 0.27
C GLN A 178 -5.25 -20.80 1.49
N CYS A 179 -6.05 -21.71 2.03
CA CYS A 179 -6.96 -21.38 3.13
C CYS A 179 -6.26 -20.93 4.43
N GLN A 180 -5.03 -21.40 4.67
CA GLN A 180 -4.23 -21.07 5.85
C GLN A 180 -2.99 -20.28 5.43
N TRP A 181 -2.43 -19.55 6.41
CA TRP A 181 -1.16 -18.88 6.23
C TRP A 181 -0.04 -19.90 6.01
N PRO A 182 0.89 -19.68 5.08
CA PRO A 182 2.02 -20.57 4.92
C PRO A 182 3.03 -20.36 6.06
N ASP A 183 3.54 -21.45 6.63
CA ASP A 183 4.53 -21.41 7.72
C ASP A 183 5.86 -20.75 7.30
N ASP A 184 6.12 -20.65 6.00
CA ASP A 184 7.38 -20.14 5.44
C ASP A 184 7.41 -18.62 5.23
N GLN A 185 6.45 -17.86 5.77
CA GLN A 185 6.41 -16.40 5.62
C GLN A 185 7.02 -15.64 6.81
N GLU A 186 7.42 -16.32 7.89
CA GLU A 186 7.86 -15.68 9.14
C GLU A 186 9.39 -15.54 9.27
N TYR A 187 10.19 -16.10 8.35
CA TYR A 187 11.65 -16.17 8.51
C TYR A 187 12.38 -14.83 8.30
N PHE A 188 11.78 -13.89 7.57
CA PHE A 188 12.48 -12.67 7.13
C PHE A 188 12.87 -11.78 8.32
N GLY A 189 11.94 -11.54 9.25
CA GLY A 189 12.21 -10.77 10.46
C GLY A 189 13.32 -11.40 11.31
N GLU A 190 13.26 -12.72 11.52
CA GLU A 190 14.29 -13.45 12.27
C GLU A 190 15.66 -13.41 11.58
N PHE A 191 15.69 -13.53 10.25
CA PHE A 191 16.90 -13.42 9.45
C PHE A 191 17.54 -12.03 9.60
N LEU A 192 16.75 -10.96 9.55
CA LEU A 192 17.24 -9.59 9.78
C LEU A 192 17.70 -9.31 11.21
N LEU A 193 17.39 -10.18 12.18
CA LEU A 193 17.90 -10.06 13.55
C LEU A 193 19.29 -10.66 13.72
N LEU A 194 19.80 -11.42 12.75
CA LEU A 194 21.11 -12.04 12.83
C LEU A 194 22.26 -11.00 12.82
N PRO A 195 23.30 -11.13 13.67
CA PRO A 195 24.32 -10.09 13.81
C PRO A 195 25.13 -9.79 12.54
N GLU A 196 25.40 -10.80 11.71
CA GLU A 196 26.22 -10.61 10.50
C GLU A 196 25.42 -9.88 9.40
N GLU A 197 24.14 -10.20 9.29
CA GLU A 197 23.16 -9.61 8.38
C GLU A 197 22.99 -8.13 8.72
N ARG A 198 22.73 -7.81 9.99
CA ARG A 198 22.61 -6.42 10.48
C ARG A 198 23.87 -5.60 10.27
N LYS A 199 25.02 -6.24 10.41
CA LYS A 199 26.31 -5.60 10.14
C LYS A 199 26.50 -5.36 8.63
N SER A 200 26.06 -6.29 7.79
CA SER A 200 26.18 -6.20 6.33
C SER A 200 25.33 -5.11 5.70
N ILE A 201 24.17 -4.80 6.28
CA ILE A 201 23.27 -3.72 5.84
C ILE A 201 23.47 -2.43 6.64
N HIS A 202 24.52 -2.34 7.46
CA HIS A 202 24.91 -1.14 8.21
C HIS A 202 23.88 -0.59 9.22
N VAL A 203 22.94 -1.41 9.71
CA VAL A 203 21.89 -0.99 10.66
C VAL A 203 22.30 -1.14 12.13
N ALA A 204 23.49 -1.68 12.40
CA ALA A 204 24.08 -1.84 13.73
C ALA A 204 23.07 -2.34 14.79
N ASN A 205 22.65 -1.47 15.72
CA ASN A 205 21.75 -1.79 16.84
C ASN A 205 20.33 -1.21 16.69
N LEU A 206 19.94 -0.74 15.50
CA LEU A 206 18.58 -0.22 15.26
C LEU A 206 17.52 -1.30 15.46
N THR A 207 16.46 -0.99 16.18
CA THR A 207 15.35 -1.93 16.36
C THR A 207 14.68 -2.19 15.01
N PHE A 208 14.36 -3.47 14.73
CA PHE A 208 13.47 -3.82 13.63
C PHE A 208 12.02 -3.70 14.11
N HIS A 209 11.21 -2.93 13.39
CA HIS A 209 9.81 -2.65 13.69
C HIS A 209 8.89 -3.39 12.70
N ASP A 210 7.82 -3.99 13.22
CA ASP A 210 6.83 -4.74 12.42
C ASP A 210 5.76 -3.86 11.74
N GLY A 211 5.82 -2.54 11.94
CA GLY A 211 4.86 -1.57 11.38
C GLY A 211 3.56 -1.41 12.18
N SER A 212 3.32 -2.20 13.23
CA SER A 212 2.07 -2.16 14.01
C SER A 212 1.79 -0.81 14.69
N THR A 213 2.85 -0.06 15.05
CA THR A 213 2.71 1.30 15.57
C THR A 213 2.30 2.28 14.48
N VAL A 214 2.84 2.11 13.27
CA VAL A 214 2.55 2.97 12.12
C VAL A 214 1.10 2.78 11.68
N GLU A 215 0.62 1.54 11.63
CA GLU A 215 -0.78 1.22 11.33
C GLU A 215 -1.76 1.99 12.22
N LYS A 216 -1.51 2.02 13.53
CA LYS A 216 -2.35 2.76 14.49
C LYS A 216 -2.41 4.27 14.23
N HIS A 217 -1.30 4.84 13.77
CA HIS A 217 -1.25 6.27 13.41
C HIS A 217 -1.95 6.54 12.08
N LEU A 218 -1.89 5.59 11.14
CA LEU A 218 -2.56 5.67 9.84
C LEU A 218 -4.02 5.22 9.86
N LEU A 219 -4.59 4.79 11.00
CA LEU A 219 -5.92 4.19 11.08
C LEU A 219 -7.01 5.05 10.41
N GLU A 220 -6.99 6.36 10.65
CA GLU A 220 -7.95 7.28 10.05
C GLU A 220 -7.72 7.48 8.53
N ASP A 221 -6.52 7.19 8.04
CA ASP A 221 -6.21 7.24 6.62
C ASP A 221 -6.60 5.95 5.89
N VAL A 222 -6.71 4.80 6.57
CA VAL A 222 -7.01 3.50 5.93
C VAL A 222 -8.29 3.53 5.10
N MET A 223 -9.34 4.19 5.58
CA MET A 223 -10.61 4.26 4.85
C MET A 223 -10.76 5.51 3.98
N ASN A 224 -9.74 6.37 3.95
CA ASN A 224 -9.69 7.53 3.06
C ASN A 224 -9.21 7.13 1.66
N THR A 225 -9.72 7.80 0.62
CA THR A 225 -9.41 7.45 -0.78
C THR A 225 -8.18 8.19 -1.28
N ILE A 226 -7.29 7.50 -2.01
CA ILE A 226 -6.14 8.11 -2.71
C ILE A 226 -6.41 8.31 -4.20
N LYS A 227 -7.59 7.87 -4.66
CA LYS A 227 -8.02 7.92 -6.07
C LYS A 227 -7.82 9.27 -6.76
N PRO A 228 -8.07 10.44 -6.12
CA PRO A 228 -7.84 11.73 -6.79
C PRO A 228 -6.38 11.93 -7.22
N TRP A 229 -5.43 11.45 -6.42
CA TRP A 229 -4.00 11.56 -6.73
C TRP A 229 -3.60 10.56 -7.81
N LEU A 230 -4.11 9.33 -7.70
CA LEU A 230 -3.91 8.30 -8.72
C LEU A 230 -4.46 8.77 -10.09
N ALA A 231 -5.62 9.42 -10.13
CA ALA A 231 -6.20 9.95 -11.37
C ALA A 231 -5.28 10.99 -12.03
N ILE A 232 -4.67 11.88 -11.24
CA ILE A 232 -3.69 12.86 -11.75
C ILE A 232 -2.49 12.14 -12.38
N LEU A 233 -2.00 11.07 -11.76
CA LEU A 233 -0.90 10.29 -12.32
C LEU A 233 -1.31 9.60 -13.63
N MET A 234 -2.48 8.98 -13.67
CA MET A 234 -3.00 8.32 -14.88
C MET A 234 -3.24 9.29 -16.04
N ASP A 235 -3.59 10.54 -15.76
CA ASP A 235 -3.83 11.57 -16.78
C ASP A 235 -2.51 12.12 -17.37
N ASN A 236 -1.42 12.13 -16.60
CA ASN A 236 -0.16 12.78 -16.97
C ASN A 236 0.94 11.81 -17.40
N TYR A 237 0.88 10.58 -16.93
CA TYR A 237 1.84 9.53 -17.22
C TYR A 237 1.07 8.40 -17.89
N LYS A 238 1.48 7.98 -19.09
CA LYS A 238 0.82 6.90 -19.82
C LYS A 238 1.52 5.60 -19.51
N GLY A 239 0.83 4.47 -19.56
CA GLY A 239 1.46 3.17 -19.44
C GLY A 239 0.85 2.08 -20.26
N LYS A 240 1.65 1.03 -20.46
CA LYS A 240 1.14 -0.26 -20.91
C LYS A 240 0.43 -0.89 -19.72
N GLU A 241 -0.90 -0.95 -19.79
CA GLU A 241 -1.71 -1.77 -18.90
C GLU A 241 -1.20 -3.23 -19.01
N ALA A 242 -0.41 -3.72 -18.04
CA ALA A 242 -0.15 -5.16 -17.99
C ALA A 242 -1.44 -5.80 -17.49
N THR A 243 -2.09 -6.47 -18.42
CA THR A 243 -3.23 -7.32 -18.14
C THR A 243 -2.74 -8.49 -17.30
N TYR A 244 -3.01 -8.44 -15.99
CA TYR A 244 -2.89 -9.63 -15.15
C TYR A 244 -3.86 -10.71 -15.68
N PRO A 245 -3.56 -12.01 -15.50
CA PRO A 245 -4.54 -13.06 -15.72
C PRO A 245 -5.85 -12.74 -14.99
N PRO A 246 -7.01 -13.10 -15.55
CA PRO A 246 -8.34 -12.72 -15.04
C PRO A 246 -8.70 -13.31 -13.65
N PHE A 247 -7.75 -13.98 -12.99
CA PHE A 247 -7.90 -14.58 -11.68
C PHE A 247 -6.73 -14.14 -10.79
N HIS A 248 -6.98 -13.15 -9.93
CA HIS A 248 -6.09 -12.79 -8.83
C HIS A 248 -6.62 -13.46 -7.55
N PRO A 249 -5.79 -14.21 -6.79
CA PRO A 249 -6.29 -14.99 -5.66
C PRO A 249 -6.56 -14.16 -4.39
N SER A 250 -6.20 -12.88 -4.34
CA SER A 250 -6.39 -12.03 -3.15
C SER A 250 -7.87 -11.80 -2.83
N ILE A 251 -8.26 -12.00 -1.56
CA ILE A 251 -9.63 -11.72 -1.07
C ILE A 251 -9.76 -10.28 -0.62
N ILE A 252 -8.70 -9.71 -0.05
CA ILE A 252 -8.66 -8.32 0.44
C ILE A 252 -8.67 -7.26 -0.67
N ILE A 253 -8.49 -7.65 -1.94
CA ILE A 253 -8.52 -6.70 -3.05
C ILE A 253 -9.38 -7.26 -4.16
N LEU A 254 -10.50 -6.58 -4.37
CA LEU A 254 -11.61 -7.02 -5.21
C LEU A 254 -11.35 -6.90 -6.70
N LEU A 255 -10.39 -6.04 -7.06
CA LEU A 255 -9.95 -5.81 -8.41
C LEU A 255 -8.43 -5.64 -8.34
N PRO A 256 -7.63 -6.38 -9.11
CA PRO A 256 -6.22 -6.05 -9.27
C PRO A 256 -6.16 -4.65 -9.90
N VAL A 257 -6.01 -3.62 -9.07
CA VAL A 257 -5.64 -2.30 -9.56
C VAL A 257 -4.14 -2.37 -9.80
N THR A 258 -3.77 -3.01 -10.91
CA THR A 258 -2.43 -2.91 -11.46
C THR A 258 -2.39 -1.72 -12.39
N VAL A 259 -2.09 -0.56 -11.82
CA VAL A 259 -1.74 0.60 -12.64
C VAL A 259 -0.25 0.48 -12.92
N LEU A 260 0.08 0.12 -14.16
CA LEU A 260 1.42 0.28 -14.72
C LEU A 260 1.40 1.54 -15.56
N VAL A 261 2.24 2.48 -15.19
CA VAL A 261 2.41 3.74 -15.90
C VAL A 261 3.83 3.79 -16.47
N MET A 262 3.94 3.68 -17.79
CA MET A 262 5.17 3.58 -18.59
C MET A 262 4.99 4.21 -19.99
N GLU A 263 5.37 5.48 -20.14
CA GLU A 263 5.93 6.16 -21.33
C GLU A 263 5.73 7.68 -21.26
N GLU A 264 6.78 8.38 -21.66
CA GLU A 264 6.92 9.82 -21.77
C GLU A 264 6.18 10.36 -23.02
N GLN A 265 5.43 11.46 -22.88
CA GLN A 265 5.08 12.28 -24.05
C GLN A 265 6.17 13.33 -24.25
N GLU A 266 6.90 13.25 -25.36
CA GLU A 266 7.53 14.44 -25.92
C GLU A 266 6.43 15.46 -26.24
N LEU A 267 6.38 16.54 -25.47
CA LEU A 267 5.58 17.72 -25.79
C LEU A 267 6.21 18.40 -27.02
N VAL A 268 5.50 18.34 -28.15
CA VAL A 268 5.77 19.15 -29.36
C VAL A 268 5.24 20.57 -29.17
#